data_AF-W2NCF0-F1
#
_entry.id   AF-W2NCF0-F1
#
_cell.length_a   1.000
_cell.length_b   1.000
_cell.length_c   1.000
_cell.angle_alpha   90.00
_cell.angle_beta   90.00
_cell.angle_gamma   90.00
#
_symmetry.space_group_name_H-M   'P 1'
#
loop_
_entity.id
_entity.type
_entity.pdbx_description
1 polymer ?
#
loop_
_entity_poly.entity_id
_entity_poly.type
_entity_poly.pdbx_seq_one_letter_code
_entity_poly.pdbx_strand_id
1 'polypeptide(L)'
;MLILDSLKTYKMASVRYALQEECYTQVEFIPPPPPGVTGICQPMDISVMEAFKNTNVYYKYHIEHPFPSNPQEKRALLSQIVSEAWEAIPAQVIVNGFDKAGLIPTGPRDSGARFGFLLFRSAMRHLYVKNRN
;
A
#
# COMPACT_ATOMS: atom_id res chain seq x y z
N MET A 1 1.60 -1.73 -12.78
CA MET A 1 2.77 -1.54 -11.88
C MET A 1 2.37 -2.03 -10.52
N LEU A 2 3.21 -2.82 -9.86
CA LEU A 2 3.02 -3.21 -8.48
C LEU A 2 4.20 -2.70 -7.66
N ILE A 3 3.91 -1.93 -6.61
CA ILE A 3 4.92 -1.39 -5.69
C ILE A 3 4.84 -2.17 -4.39
N LEU A 4 5.91 -2.88 -4.03
CA LEU A 4 5.98 -3.70 -2.83
C LEU A 4 7.01 -3.15 -1.85
N ASP A 5 6.83 -3.47 -0.57
CA ASP A 5 7.88 -3.21 0.42
C ASP A 5 9.09 -4.11 0.15
N SER A 6 10.17 -3.85 0.86
CA SER A 6 11.42 -4.59 0.66
C SER A 6 11.45 -5.95 1.39
N LEU A 7 10.31 -6.51 1.79
CA LEU A 7 10.22 -7.78 2.51
C LEU A 7 10.87 -8.93 1.71
N LYS A 8 11.61 -9.80 2.41
CA LYS A 8 12.39 -10.89 1.80
C LYS A 8 11.51 -11.82 0.95
N THR A 9 10.30 -12.12 1.41
CA THR A 9 9.37 -13.04 0.71
C THR A 9 8.99 -12.53 -0.67
N TYR A 10 8.73 -11.22 -0.83
CA TYR A 10 8.37 -10.65 -2.13
C TYR A 10 9.54 -10.64 -3.13
N LYS A 11 10.78 -10.73 -2.63
CA LYS A 11 11.99 -10.77 -3.46
C LYS A 11 12.40 -12.18 -3.88
N MET A 12 11.71 -13.22 -3.40
CA MET A 12 11.98 -14.60 -3.77
C MET A 12 11.81 -14.81 -5.27
N ALA A 13 12.69 -15.61 -5.88
CA ALA A 13 12.70 -15.83 -7.33
C ALA A 13 11.37 -16.42 -7.84
N SER A 14 10.76 -17.34 -7.10
CA SER A 14 9.46 -17.92 -7.44
C SER A 14 8.34 -16.88 -7.46
N VAL A 15 8.29 -16.00 -6.46
CA VAL A 15 7.30 -14.91 -6.37
C VAL A 15 7.52 -13.92 -7.51
N ARG A 16 8.77 -13.55 -7.79
CA ARG A 16 9.10 -12.65 -8.90
C ARG A 16 8.74 -13.25 -10.25
N TYR A 17 9.01 -14.53 -10.45
CA TYR A 17 8.66 -15.22 -11.69
C TYR A 17 7.14 -15.21 -11.90
N ALA A 18 6.37 -15.60 -10.90
CA ALA A 18 4.90 -15.56 -10.99
C ALA A 18 4.38 -14.14 -11.31
N LEU A 19 4.88 -13.12 -10.61
CA LEU A 19 4.42 -11.74 -10.83
C LEU A 19 4.84 -11.18 -12.20
N GLN A 20 6.09 -11.39 -12.61
CA GLN A 20 6.66 -10.74 -13.78
C GLN A 20 6.40 -11.53 -15.08
N GLU A 21 6.50 -12.86 -15.03
CA GLU A 21 6.41 -13.73 -16.22
C GLU A 21 5.00 -14.32 -16.39
N GLU A 22 4.35 -14.79 -15.32
CA GLU A 22 3.01 -15.39 -15.43
C GLU A 22 1.90 -14.32 -15.43
N CYS A 23 2.04 -13.29 -14.59
CA CYS A 23 1.06 -12.21 -14.45
C CYS A 23 1.42 -10.93 -15.23
N TYR A 24 2.52 -10.92 -15.99
CA TYR A 24 2.99 -9.78 -16.80
C TYR A 24 3.01 -8.44 -16.05
N THR A 25 3.29 -8.48 -14.75
CA THR A 25 3.24 -7.31 -13.87
C THR A 25 4.64 -6.78 -13.61
N GLN A 26 4.91 -5.53 -13.98
CA GLN A 26 6.14 -4.86 -13.56
C GLN A 26 6.10 -4.59 -12.06
N VAL A 27 7.07 -5.18 -11.34
CA VAL A 27 7.25 -5.05 -9.90
C VAL A 27 8.38 -4.07 -9.60
N GLU A 28 8.10 -3.10 -8.74
CA GLU A 28 9.10 -2.21 -8.16
C GLU A 28 9.09 -2.34 -6.63
N PHE A 29 10.28 -2.32 -6.02
CA PHE A 29 10.42 -2.39 -4.57
C PHE A 29 10.75 -1.01 -4.02
N ILE A 30 10.11 -0.63 -2.92
CA ILE A 30 10.51 0.56 -2.18
C ILE A 30 11.95 0.34 -1.69
N PRO A 31 12.89 1.23 -2.04
CA PRO A 31 14.27 1.11 -1.61
C PRO A 31 14.34 1.22 -0.08
N PRO A 32 15.31 0.55 0.55
CA PRO A 32 15.52 0.72 1.98
C PRO A 32 15.78 2.20 2.29
N PRO A 33 15.27 2.72 3.42
CA PRO A 33 15.50 4.10 3.77
C PRO A 33 17.00 4.35 4.02
N PRO A 34 17.49 5.58 3.78
CA PRO A 34 18.85 5.97 4.11
C PRO A 34 19.17 5.77 5.61
N PRO A 35 20.45 5.61 6.00
CA PRO A 35 20.85 5.62 7.40
C PRO A 35 20.34 6.87 8.12
N GLY A 36 19.66 6.71 9.25
CA GLY A 36 19.07 7.83 10.02
C GLY A 36 17.64 8.23 9.63
N VAL A 37 17.08 7.65 8.55
CA VAL A 37 15.68 7.83 8.16
C VAL A 37 14.88 6.59 8.57
N THR A 38 13.89 6.76 9.44
CA THR A 38 12.93 5.72 9.80
C THR A 38 11.82 5.63 8.74
N GLY A 39 12.12 4.97 7.62
CA GLY A 39 11.12 4.46 6.68
C GLY A 39 10.71 5.40 5.53
N ILE A 40 10.75 4.87 4.30
CA ILE A 40 9.89 5.33 3.21
C ILE A 40 8.61 4.49 3.35
N CYS A 41 7.50 5.12 3.72
CA CYS A 41 6.27 4.40 4.00
C CYS A 41 5.52 4.05 2.71
N GLN A 42 4.93 2.85 2.64
CA GLN A 42 4.07 2.48 1.53
C GLN A 42 2.78 3.33 1.56
N PRO A 43 2.21 3.70 0.41
CA PRO A 43 0.92 4.42 0.35
C PRO A 43 -0.19 3.76 1.19
N MET A 44 -0.20 2.42 1.19
CA MET A 44 -1.14 1.62 1.98
C MET A 44 -0.96 1.84 3.48
N ASP A 45 0.26 1.86 3.98
CA ASP A 45 0.54 2.08 5.40
C ASP A 45 0.21 3.51 5.84
N ILE A 46 0.51 4.49 4.99
CA ILE A 46 0.30 5.91 5.30
C ILE A 46 -1.17 6.27 5.37
N SER A 47 -1.98 5.78 4.43
CA SER A 47 -3.35 6.30 4.25
C SER A 47 -4.41 5.28 4.61
N VAL A 48 -4.36 4.11 3.96
CA VAL A 48 -5.37 3.07 4.08
C VAL A 48 -5.32 2.48 5.49
N MET A 49 -4.16 2.04 5.95
CA MET A 49 -4.00 1.47 7.29
C MET A 49 -4.30 2.46 8.41
N GLU A 50 -3.98 3.74 8.21
CA GLU A 50 -4.36 4.82 9.14
C GLU A 50 -5.90 4.97 9.19
N ALA A 51 -6.57 5.02 8.04
CA ALA A 51 -8.02 5.12 7.96
C ALA A 51 -8.72 3.90 8.59
N PHE A 52 -8.22 2.68 8.33
CA PHE A 52 -8.69 1.45 8.97
C PHE A 52 -8.69 1.56 10.50
N LYS A 53 -7.57 2.01 11.08
CA LYS A 53 -7.45 2.18 12.54
C LYS A 53 -8.44 3.21 13.08
N ASN A 54 -8.66 4.30 12.34
CA ASN A 54 -9.56 5.39 12.75
C ASN A 54 -11.05 5.00 12.69
N THR A 55 -11.43 3.99 11.90
CA THR A 55 -12.84 3.55 11.83
C THR A 55 -13.37 2.99 13.16
N ASN A 56 -12.47 2.44 14.00
CA ASN A 56 -12.79 1.82 15.29
C ASN A 56 -13.90 0.75 15.24
N VAL A 57 -14.16 0.15 14.07
CA VAL A 57 -15.27 -0.82 13.86
C VAL A 57 -15.14 -2.01 14.80
N TYR A 58 -13.93 -2.56 14.95
CA TYR A 58 -13.67 -3.67 15.87
C TYR A 58 -13.99 -3.33 17.32
N TYR A 59 -13.60 -2.14 17.77
CA TYR A 59 -13.88 -1.68 19.13
C TYR A 59 -15.38 -1.49 19.35
N LYS A 60 -16.07 -0.80 18.44
CA LYS A 60 -17.52 -0.56 18.50
C LYS A 60 -18.32 -1.86 18.53
N TYR A 61 -17.96 -2.82 17.70
CA TYR A 61 -18.64 -4.12 17.65
C TYR A 61 -18.65 -4.82 19.02
N HIS A 62 -17.51 -4.83 19.72
CA HIS A 62 -17.36 -5.53 21.01
C HIS A 62 -17.91 -4.75 22.22
N ILE A 63 -18.50 -3.57 22.02
CA ILE A 63 -19.28 -2.91 23.07
C ILE A 63 -20.55 -3.74 23.37
N GLU A 64 -21.16 -4.30 22.32
CA GLU A 64 -22.45 -5.00 22.41
C GLU A 64 -22.33 -6.51 22.16
N HIS A 65 -21.21 -6.97 21.60
CA HIS A 65 -21.01 -8.36 21.20
C HIS A 65 -19.86 -9.03 21.96
N PRO A 66 -20.00 -10.31 22.35
CA PRO A 66 -18.91 -11.06 22.96
C PRO A 66 -17.77 -11.30 21.97
N PHE A 67 -16.58 -11.57 22.50
CA PHE A 67 -15.43 -11.98 21.69
C PHE A 67 -15.67 -13.35 21.03
N PRO A 68 -15.15 -13.58 19.81
CA PRO A 68 -15.24 -14.86 19.13
C PRO A 68 -14.67 -16.01 19.97
N SER A 69 -15.38 -17.14 20.00
CA SER A 69 -14.99 -18.28 20.85
C SER A 69 -13.98 -19.22 20.19
N ASN A 70 -13.86 -19.15 18.86
CA ASN A 70 -12.95 -20.01 18.09
C ASN A 70 -12.30 -19.28 16.90
N PRO A 71 -11.24 -19.87 16.31
CA PRO A 71 -10.53 -19.25 15.19
C PRO A 71 -11.38 -19.03 13.92
N GLN A 72 -12.40 -19.85 13.68
CA GLN A 72 -13.26 -19.72 12.50
C GLN A 72 -14.18 -18.50 12.63
N GLU A 73 -14.86 -18.35 13.77
CA GLU A 73 -15.66 -17.16 14.10
C GLU A 73 -14.79 -15.90 14.07
N LYS A 74 -13.59 -15.97 14.65
CA LYS A 74 -12.66 -14.84 14.62
C LYS A 74 -12.32 -14.42 13.20
N ARG A 75 -12.04 -15.36 12.29
CA ARG A 75 -11.76 -15.04 10.88
C ARG A 75 -12.98 -14.45 10.18
N ALA A 76 -14.17 -15.02 10.38
CA ALA A 76 -15.40 -14.52 9.78
C ALA A 76 -15.68 -13.08 10.21
N LEU A 77 -15.59 -12.81 11.52
CA LEU A 77 -15.79 -11.47 12.08
C LEU A 77 -14.75 -10.47 11.54
N LEU A 78 -13.46 -10.83 11.56
CA LEU A 78 -12.42 -9.94 11.06
C LEU A 78 -12.60 -9.65 9.56
N SER A 79 -12.99 -10.65 8.75
CA SER A 79 -13.28 -10.43 7.32
C SER A 79 -14.44 -9.45 7.12
N GLN A 80 -15.51 -9.58 7.90
CA GLN A 80 -16.65 -8.64 7.84
C GLN A 80 -16.22 -7.23 8.23
N ILE A 81 -15.49 -7.08 9.33
CA ILE A 81 -14.99 -5.78 9.81
C ILE A 81 -14.06 -5.13 8.78
N VAL A 82 -13.15 -5.91 8.18
CA VAL A 82 -12.24 -5.40 7.15
C VAL A 82 -13.02 -4.96 5.92
N SER A 83 -14.03 -5.72 5.50
CA SER A 83 -14.89 -5.35 4.37
C SER A 83 -15.64 -4.04 4.65
N GLU A 84 -16.25 -3.90 5.83
CA GLU A 84 -16.99 -2.68 6.21
C GLU A 84 -16.05 -1.47 6.27
N ALA A 85 -14.89 -1.62 6.90
CA ALA A 85 -13.91 -0.54 6.96
C ALA A 85 -13.35 -0.19 5.57
N TRP A 86 -13.20 -1.17 4.66
CA TRP A 86 -12.77 -0.91 3.28
C TRP A 86 -13.79 -0.07 2.50
N GLU A 87 -15.07 -0.43 2.57
CA GLU A 87 -16.16 0.31 1.91
C GLU A 87 -16.29 1.75 2.44
N ALA A 88 -15.94 1.99 3.69
CA ALA A 88 -15.97 3.30 4.30
C ALA A 88 -14.79 4.21 3.89
N ILE A 89 -13.74 3.68 3.25
CA ILE A 89 -12.55 4.46 2.86
C ILE A 89 -12.82 5.22 1.55
N PRO A 90 -12.81 6.56 1.54
CA PRO A 90 -12.97 7.33 0.32
C PRO A 90 -11.78 7.10 -0.62
N ALA A 91 -12.04 7.04 -1.93
CA ALA A 91 -10.98 6.93 -2.95
C ALA A 91 -9.90 8.03 -2.81
N GLN A 92 -10.28 9.23 -2.34
CA GLN A 92 -9.35 10.33 -2.09
C GLN A 92 -8.30 9.99 -1.02
N VAL A 93 -8.63 9.16 -0.02
CA VAL A 93 -7.66 8.72 1.00
C VAL A 93 -6.57 7.90 0.35
N ILE A 94 -6.93 7.00 -0.58
CA ILE A 94 -5.98 6.18 -1.33
C ILE A 94 -5.06 7.08 -2.17
N VAL A 95 -5.63 8.03 -2.93
CA VAL A 95 -4.86 8.99 -3.74
C VAL A 95 -3.89 9.79 -2.87
N ASN A 96 -4.37 10.34 -1.75
CA ASN A 96 -3.55 11.09 -0.80
C ASN A 96 -2.41 10.23 -0.23
N GLY A 97 -2.60 8.92 -0.07
CA GLY A 97 -1.55 8.00 0.34
C GLY A 97 -0.39 7.94 -0.64
N PHE A 98 -0.68 7.89 -1.94
CA PHE A 98 0.33 7.91 -2.98
C PHE A 98 1.07 9.25 -3.01
N ASP A 99 0.35 10.36 -2.86
CA ASP A 99 0.95 11.69 -2.82
C ASP A 99 1.86 11.86 -1.59
N LYS A 100 1.38 11.47 -0.39
CA LYS A 100 2.16 11.53 0.86
C LYS A 100 3.38 10.61 0.84
N ALA A 101 3.30 9.46 0.18
CA ALA A 101 4.44 8.56 0.00
C ALA A 101 5.49 9.11 -0.98
N GLY A 102 5.23 10.26 -1.62
CA GLY A 102 6.07 10.78 -2.70
C GLY A 102 6.00 9.92 -3.96
N LEU A 103 5.06 8.98 -4.02
CA LEU A 103 4.81 8.09 -5.15
C LEU A 103 3.77 8.72 -6.06
N ILE A 104 4.02 9.97 -6.46
CA ILE A 104 3.14 10.66 -7.39
C ILE A 104 3.32 9.95 -8.74
N PRO A 105 2.24 9.43 -9.34
CA PRO A 105 2.28 9.02 -10.73
C PRO A 105 2.52 10.29 -11.56
N THR A 106 3.79 10.56 -11.89
CA THR A 106 4.26 11.68 -12.72
C THR A 106 4.62 11.25 -14.14
N GLY A 107 3.93 10.26 -14.70
CA GLY A 107 4.08 9.73 -16.06
C GLY A 107 3.44 10.61 -17.13
N PRO A 108 3.91 10.54 -18.40
CA PRO A 108 3.24 11.19 -19.51
C PRO A 108 1.81 10.68 -19.55
N ARG A 109 0.84 11.59 -19.50
CA ARG A 109 -0.56 11.22 -19.64
C ARG A 109 -0.90 11.24 -21.13
N ASP A 110 -1.69 10.26 -21.58
CA ASP A 110 -2.26 10.36 -22.91
C ASP A 110 -3.35 11.46 -22.96
N SER A 111 -3.88 11.73 -24.14
CA SER A 111 -4.93 12.74 -24.35
C SER A 111 -6.22 12.48 -23.55
N GLY A 112 -6.41 11.28 -23.00
CA GLY A 112 -7.52 10.91 -22.11
C GLY A 112 -7.14 10.93 -20.62
N ALA A 113 -6.02 11.56 -20.25
CA ALA A 113 -5.48 11.60 -18.90
C ALA A 113 -5.06 10.22 -18.33
N ARG A 114 -4.93 9.18 -19.16
CA ARG A 114 -4.48 7.84 -18.73
C ARG A 114 -2.96 7.79 -18.61
N PHE A 115 -2.49 6.99 -17.67
CA PHE A 115 -1.13 7.05 -17.18
C PHE A 115 -0.13 6.24 -18.00
N GLY A 116 0.89 6.90 -18.58
CA GLY A 116 2.04 6.29 -19.27
C GLY A 116 3.24 6.06 -18.33
N PHE A 117 3.83 4.87 -18.39
CA PHE A 117 4.59 4.24 -17.31
C PHE A 117 6.01 4.79 -17.00
N LEU A 118 6.56 5.71 -17.78
CA LEU A 118 8.03 5.93 -17.84
C LEU A 118 8.67 6.79 -16.72
N LEU A 119 7.93 7.55 -15.91
CA LEU A 119 8.54 8.52 -14.96
C LEU A 119 8.77 8.03 -13.52
N PHE A 120 8.23 6.89 -13.12
CA PHE A 120 8.33 6.43 -11.72
C PHE A 120 9.79 6.21 -11.28
N ARG A 121 10.65 5.71 -12.19
CA ARG A 121 12.11 5.57 -11.96
C ARG A 121 12.87 6.89 -11.79
N SER A 122 12.30 8.02 -12.20
CA SER A 122 12.93 9.35 -12.07
C SER A 122 12.57 9.99 -10.72
N ALA A 123 11.30 9.89 -10.30
CA ALA A 123 10.82 10.38 -9.01
C ALA A 123 11.53 9.70 -7.82
N MET A 124 11.71 8.38 -7.89
CA MET A 124 12.45 7.62 -6.86
C MET A 124 13.94 8.02 -6.79
N ARG A 125 14.54 8.41 -7.91
CA ARG A 125 15.91 8.96 -7.94
C ARG A 125 15.98 10.35 -7.33
N HIS A 126 15.01 11.22 -7.61
CA HIS A 126 14.97 12.57 -7.03
C HIS A 126 14.75 12.57 -5.50
N LEU A 127 13.88 11.70 -4.98
CA LEU A 127 13.69 11.53 -3.53
C LEU A 127 14.96 11.03 -2.83
N TYR A 128 15.73 10.16 -3.51
CA TYR A 128 17.00 9.65 -3.00
C TYR A 128 18.12 10.71 -3.05
N VAL A 129 18.15 11.55 -4.08
CA VAL A 129 19.16 12.62 -4.24
C VAL A 129 18.87 13.83 -3.34
N LYS A 130 17.61 14.21 -3.13
CA LYS A 130 17.24 15.38 -2.31
C LYS A 130 17.59 15.21 -0.82
N ASN A 131 17.69 13.97 -0.33
CA ASN A 131 18.05 13.67 1.06
C ASN A 131 19.57 13.41 1.27
N ARG A 132 20.41 13.76 0.29
CA ARG A 132 21.89 13.69 0.39
C ARG A 132 22.60 15.05 0.49
N ASN A 133 21.86 16.16 0.50
CA ASN A 133 22.39 17.51 0.64
C ASN A 133 21.90 18.16 1.93
#